data_AF-A0AAF1B1R7-F1
#
_entry.id   AF-A0AAF1B1R7-F1
#
_cell.length_a   1.000
_cell.length_b   1.000
_cell.length_c   1.000
_cell.angle_alpha   90.00
_cell.angle_beta   90.00
_cell.angle_gamma   90.00
#
_symmetry.space_group_name_H-M   'P 1'
#
loop_
_entity.id
_entity.type
_entity.pdbx_description
1 polymer ?
#
loop_
_entity_poly.entity_id
_entity_poly.type
_entity_poly.pdbx_seq_one_letter_code
_entity_poly.pdbx_strand_id
1 'polypeptide(L)'
;MEHLLRAKLSWTLIYFYLFLGGKGIISGFCLVMFASADLGGVVANVADSRAGLATISDDGSLILVQLTLDFKPNIPQEAERVVQCNGRVFCLDDERVHRVWLPNEESPGLAMSRAFGDYCLKDFGLISVPQVTRRQITVRDQFIVLASDGSKAWERTS
;
A
#
# COMPACT_ATOMS: atom_id res chain seq x y z
N MET A 1 21.33 -4.25 15.18
CA MET A 1 21.85 -2.90 14.87
C MET A 1 21.14 -2.45 13.59
N GLU A 2 19.85 -2.15 13.69
CA GLU A 2 19.05 -1.68 12.57
C GLU A 2 19.11 -0.15 12.55
N HIS A 3 19.57 0.41 11.44
CA HIS A 3 19.75 1.83 11.25
C HIS A 3 18.39 2.52 11.04
N LEU A 4 17.74 2.87 12.15
CA LEU A 4 16.65 3.86 12.20
C LEU A 4 17.24 5.24 11.91
N LEU A 5 17.27 5.63 10.64
CA LEU A 5 17.68 6.96 10.21
C LEU A 5 16.57 7.97 10.54
N ARG A 6 16.75 8.72 11.62
CA ARG A 6 15.97 9.92 11.96
C ARG A 6 16.22 11.01 10.92
N ALA A 7 15.34 11.14 9.93
CA ALA A 7 15.37 12.25 8.99
C ALA A 7 14.71 13.49 9.63
N LYS A 8 15.49 14.57 9.84
CA LYS A 8 14.97 15.89 10.21
C LYS A 8 14.21 16.48 9.02
N LEU A 9 12.98 16.92 9.29
CA LEU A 9 12.04 17.54 8.35
C LEU A 9 12.60 18.87 7.81
N SER A 10 13.33 18.81 6.70
CA SER A 10 13.42 19.89 5.71
C SER A 10 13.93 19.27 4.42
N TRP A 11 13.27 19.62 3.31
CA TRP A 11 13.39 19.11 1.94
C TRP A 11 12.57 17.86 1.61
N THR A 12 11.86 17.96 0.48
CA THR A 12 11.01 16.95 -0.16
C THR A 12 11.64 15.55 -0.11
N LEU A 13 11.25 14.74 0.87
CA LEU A 13 11.67 13.35 0.96
C LEU A 13 10.70 12.47 0.18
N ILE A 14 11.02 12.21 -1.09
CA ILE A 14 10.33 11.21 -1.91
C ILE A 14 10.95 9.86 -1.57
N TYR A 15 10.32 9.11 -0.69
CA TYR A 15 10.68 7.71 -0.48
C TYR A 15 10.01 6.87 -1.57
N PHE A 16 10.83 6.19 -2.37
CA PHE A 16 10.41 5.11 -3.25
C PHE A 16 10.80 3.80 -2.58
N TYR A 17 9.82 2.97 -2.23
CA TYR A 17 10.07 1.57 -1.91
C TYR A 17 9.76 0.74 -3.15
N LEU A 18 10.79 0.14 -3.76
CA LEU A 18 10.66 -0.70 -4.95
C LEU A 18 10.97 -2.15 -4.55
N PHE A 19 9.97 -3.02 -4.61
CA PHE A 19 10.18 -4.46 -4.50
C PHE A 19 10.15 -5.08 -5.90
N LEU A 20 11.27 -5.67 -6.32
CA LEU A 20 11.39 -6.43 -7.57
C LEU A 20 11.22 -7.92 -7.25
N GLY A 21 9.99 -8.42 -7.32
CA GLY A 21 9.73 -9.86 -7.31
C GLY A 21 10.13 -10.48 -8.65
N GLY A 22 11.23 -11.24 -8.68
CA GLY A 22 11.74 -11.86 -9.91
C GLY A 22 11.13 -13.22 -10.23
N LYS A 23 10.46 -13.32 -11.39
CA LYS A 23 10.73 -14.25 -12.53
C LYS A 23 9.49 -14.35 -13.43
N GLY A 24 9.59 -13.90 -14.68
CA GLY A 24 8.57 -14.07 -15.72
C GLY A 24 7.73 -12.83 -16.01
N ILE A 25 6.92 -12.89 -17.07
CA ILE A 25 6.03 -11.85 -17.65
C ILE A 25 5.03 -11.22 -16.64
N ILE A 26 5.02 -11.71 -15.40
CA ILE A 26 4.19 -11.31 -14.26
C ILE A 26 5.12 -10.66 -13.23
N SER A 27 5.70 -9.51 -13.58
CA SER A 27 6.45 -8.69 -12.62
C SER A 27 5.61 -7.48 -12.23
N GLY A 28 5.16 -7.48 -10.98
CA GLY A 28 4.45 -6.38 -10.35
C GLY A 28 5.31 -5.67 -9.31
N PHE A 29 5.02 -4.40 -9.05
CA PHE A 29 5.59 -3.67 -7.91
C PHE A 29 4.54 -2.83 -7.18
N CYS A 30 4.72 -2.78 -5.86
CA CYS A 30 3.98 -1.89 -4.96
C CYS A 30 4.68 -0.54 -4.90
N LEU A 31 3.91 0.52 -4.64
CA LEU A 31 4.45 1.85 -4.43
C LEU A 31 3.73 2.51 -3.26
N VAL A 32 4.50 2.93 -2.27
CA VAL A 32 4.06 3.92 -1.30
C VAL A 32 5.01 5.11 -1.38
N MET A 33 4.43 6.31 -1.48
CA MET A 33 5.15 7.57 -1.57
C MET A 33 4.59 8.54 -0.55
N PHE A 34 5.49 9.28 0.08
CA PHE A 34 5.15 10.47 0.85
C PHE A 34 5.90 11.66 0.25
N ALA A 35 5.23 12.81 0.18
CA ALA A 35 5.84 14.07 -0.18
C ALA A 35 5.30 15.15 0.76
N SER A 36 6.19 15.94 1.36
CA SER A 36 5.81 17.07 2.20
C SER A 36 6.33 18.38 1.64
N ALA A 37 5.52 19.43 1.77
CA ALA A 37 5.86 20.81 1.47
C ALA A 37 5.15 21.71 2.50
N ASP A 38 5.90 22.61 3.13
CA ASP A 38 5.42 23.47 4.21
C ASP A 38 4.70 22.68 5.33
N LEU A 39 3.43 23.00 5.59
CA LEU A 39 2.56 22.32 6.56
C LEU A 39 1.69 21.21 5.90
N GLY A 40 1.91 20.92 4.62
CA GLY A 40 1.14 19.93 3.86
C GLY A 40 1.93 18.64 3.59
N GLY A 41 1.26 17.51 3.77
CA GLY A 41 1.73 16.18 3.37
C GLY A 41 0.81 15.55 2.34
N VAL A 42 1.39 14.87 1.36
CA VAL A 42 0.70 14.06 0.36
C VAL A 42 1.22 12.64 0.48
N VAL A 43 0.30 11.68 0.55
CA VAL A 43 0.62 10.25 0.55
C VAL A 43 -0.03 9.64 -0.68
N ALA A 44 0.74 8.89 -1.46
CA ALA A 44 0.23 8.12 -2.58
C ALA A 44 0.54 6.64 -2.37
N ASN A 45 -0.47 5.78 -2.45
CA ASN A 45 -0.31 4.34 -2.31
C ASN A 45 -0.92 3.57 -3.48
N VAL A 46 -0.16 2.62 -4.01
CA VAL A 46 -0.58 1.57 -4.95
C VAL A 46 -0.16 0.25 -4.32
N ALA A 47 -1.15 -0.63 -4.09
CA ALA A 47 -1.04 -1.95 -3.45
C ALA A 47 -1.22 -1.97 -1.91
N ASP A 48 -0.59 -2.95 -1.25
CA ASP A 48 -0.72 -3.27 0.17
C ASP A 48 0.47 -2.78 1.01
N SER A 49 1.30 -1.91 0.44
CA SER A 49 2.30 -1.20 1.23
C SER A 49 1.63 -0.18 2.15
N ARG A 50 2.19 -0.01 3.35
CA ARG A 50 1.61 0.83 4.41
C ARG A 50 2.50 2.02 4.73
N ALA A 51 1.86 3.17 4.96
CA ALA A 51 2.50 4.33 5.59
C ALA A 51 1.81 4.64 6.93
N GLY A 52 2.60 4.91 7.95
CA GLY A 52 2.15 5.37 9.26
C GLY A 52 2.89 6.64 9.69
N LEU A 53 2.17 7.59 10.28
CA LEU A 53 2.72 8.80 10.86
C LEU A 53 2.84 8.66 12.37
N ALA A 54 4.06 8.73 12.90
CA ALA A 54 4.29 8.73 14.33
C ALA A 54 4.07 10.16 14.87
N THR A 55 3.04 10.36 15.68
CA THR A 55 2.69 11.66 16.27
C THR A 55 2.65 11.57 17.78
N ILE A 56 2.99 12.67 18.45
CA ILE A 56 2.79 12.82 19.88
C ILE A 56 1.33 13.20 20.14
N SER A 57 0.64 12.43 20.98
CA SER A 57 -0.72 12.72 21.43
C SER A 57 -0.72 13.78 22.55
N ASP A 58 -1.90 14.20 22.99
CA ASP A 58 -2.02 15.24 24.03
C ASP A 58 -1.49 14.79 25.40
N ASP A 59 -1.40 13.46 25.65
CA ASP A 59 -0.83 12.90 26.89
C ASP A 59 0.70 12.70 26.82
N GLY A 60 1.33 13.07 25.69
CA GLY A 60 2.76 12.92 25.47
C GLY A 60 3.20 11.54 24.96
N SER A 61 2.28 10.59 24.79
CA SER A 61 2.57 9.28 24.19
C SER A 61 2.76 9.37 22.68
N LEU A 62 3.59 8.47 22.15
CA LEU A 62 3.80 8.32 20.71
C LEU A 62 2.75 7.36 20.15
N ILE A 63 1.90 7.86 19.25
CA ILE A 63 0.89 7.07 18.55
C ILE A 63 1.21 6.96 17.05
N LEU A 64 0.86 5.84 16.44
CA LEU A 64 1.04 5.61 15.00
C LEU A 64 -0.30 5.78 14.28
N VAL A 65 -0.41 6.80 13.43
CA VAL A 65 -1.61 7.05 12.64
C VAL A 65 -1.43 6.51 11.23
N GLN A 66 -2.24 5.52 10.86
CA GLN A 66 -2.25 4.95 9.51
C GLN A 66 -2.62 6.01 8.47
N LEU A 67 -1.83 6.10 7.39
CA LEU A 67 -2.03 7.07 6.30
C LEU A 67 -2.55 6.44 5.01
N THR A 68 -2.42 5.12 4.85
CA THR A 68 -2.78 4.38 3.63
C THR A 68 -3.78 3.28 3.94
N LEU A 69 -4.60 2.91 2.96
CA LEU A 69 -5.44 1.72 3.03
C LEU A 69 -4.81 0.61 2.20
N ASP A 70 -4.99 -0.62 2.63
CA ASP A 70 -4.56 -1.80 1.88
C ASP A 70 -5.58 -2.07 0.78
N PHE A 71 -5.16 -2.10 -0.49
CA PHE A 71 -6.07 -2.40 -1.61
C PHE A 71 -6.29 -3.92 -1.78
N LYS A 72 -6.90 -4.55 -0.78
CA LYS A 72 -7.25 -5.97 -0.83
C LYS A 72 -8.39 -6.20 -1.84
N PRO A 73 -8.38 -7.31 -2.61
CA PRO A 73 -9.37 -7.55 -3.66
C PRO A 73 -10.82 -7.63 -3.20
N ASN A 74 -11.07 -7.95 -1.93
CA ASN A 74 -12.41 -8.06 -1.34
C ASN A 74 -13.03 -6.72 -0.92
N ILE A 75 -12.31 -5.60 -1.06
CA ILE A 75 -12.92 -4.28 -0.84
C ILE A 75 -14.02 -4.10 -1.89
N PRO A 76 -15.27 -3.75 -1.51
CA PRO A 76 -16.41 -3.73 -2.43
C PRO A 76 -16.16 -2.97 -3.74
N GLN A 77 -15.53 -1.79 -3.64
CA GLN A 77 -15.20 -0.95 -4.80
C GLN A 77 -14.15 -1.58 -5.72
N GLU A 78 -13.17 -2.30 -5.14
CA GLU A 78 -12.15 -2.98 -5.92
C GLU A 78 -12.69 -4.27 -6.55
N ALA A 79 -13.49 -5.04 -5.80
CA ALA A 79 -14.13 -6.26 -6.26
C ALA A 79 -15.11 -5.98 -7.40
N GLU A 80 -15.97 -4.97 -7.26
CA GLU A 80 -16.92 -4.56 -8.29
C GLU A 80 -16.19 -4.21 -9.59
N ARG A 81 -15.11 -3.42 -9.48
CA ARG A 81 -14.28 -3.04 -10.63
C ARG A 81 -13.62 -4.24 -11.31
N VAL A 82 -13.09 -5.19 -10.54
CA VAL A 82 -12.52 -6.45 -11.07
C VAL A 82 -13.57 -7.24 -11.84
N VAL A 83 -14.76 -7.41 -11.24
CA VAL A 83 -15.88 -8.15 -11.85
C VAL A 83 -16.40 -7.46 -13.12
N GLN A 84 -16.51 -6.12 -13.12
CA GLN A 84 -16.88 -5.34 -14.31
C GLN A 84 -15.89 -5.50 -15.46
N CYS A 85 -14.62 -5.78 -15.16
CA CYS A 85 -13.57 -6.07 -16.14
C CYS A 85 -13.44 -7.56 -16.47
N ASN A 86 -14.45 -8.39 -16.17
CA ASN A 86 -14.43 -9.86 -16.35
C ASN A 86 -13.32 -10.59 -15.55
N GLY A 87 -12.68 -9.93 -14.59
CA GLY A 87 -11.81 -10.60 -13.63
C GLY A 87 -12.61 -11.35 -12.57
N ARG A 88 -11.93 -12.18 -11.79
CA ARG A 88 -12.54 -12.93 -10.69
C ARG A 88 -11.88 -12.56 -9.36
N VAL A 89 -12.68 -12.46 -8.31
CA VAL A 89 -12.21 -12.26 -6.93
C VAL A 89 -12.73 -13.39 -6.06
N PHE A 90 -11.83 -14.23 -5.55
CA PHE A 90 -12.16 -15.26 -4.57
C PHE A 90 -10.92 -15.69 -3.79
N CYS A 91 -11.14 -16.36 -2.66
CA CYS A 91 -10.12 -17.06 -1.88
C CYS A 91 -10.15 -18.55 -2.22
N LEU A 92 -8.98 -19.19 -2.27
CA LEU A 92 -8.89 -20.65 -2.32
C LEU A 92 -9.30 -21.25 -0.97
N ASP A 93 -9.84 -22.46 -0.93
CA ASP A 93 -10.41 -23.06 0.29
C ASP A 93 -9.41 -23.14 1.46
N ASP A 94 -8.13 -23.33 1.16
CA ASP A 94 -7.04 -23.40 2.13
C ASP A 94 -6.44 -22.03 2.51
N GLU A 95 -6.89 -20.94 1.89
CA GLU A 95 -6.36 -19.60 2.09
C GLU A 95 -7.43 -18.61 2.56
N ARG A 96 -7.10 -17.77 3.55
CA ARG A 96 -7.99 -16.67 4.00
C ARG A 96 -7.81 -15.37 3.21
N VAL A 97 -7.03 -15.40 2.13
CA VAL A 97 -6.64 -14.22 1.36
C VAL A 97 -7.40 -14.19 0.04
N HIS A 98 -8.11 -13.10 -0.23
CA HIS A 98 -8.77 -12.89 -1.51
C HIS A 98 -7.75 -12.49 -2.56
N ARG A 99 -7.89 -13.06 -3.75
CA ARG A 99 -6.98 -12.84 -4.87
C ARG A 99 -7.74 -12.44 -6.13
N VAL A 100 -7.07 -11.71 -7.02
CA VAL A 100 -7.53 -11.41 -8.37
C VAL A 100 -7.02 -12.49 -9.32
N TRP A 101 -7.93 -13.03 -10.12
CA TRP A 101 -7.67 -14.12 -11.05
C TRP A 101 -8.12 -13.76 -12.47
N LEU A 102 -7.47 -14.36 -13.46
CA LEU A 102 -7.92 -14.34 -14.85
C LEU A 102 -9.30 -15.02 -14.97
N PRO A 103 -10.12 -14.66 -15.98
CA PRO A 103 -11.46 -15.23 -16.15
C PRO A 103 -11.47 -16.75 -16.32
N ASN A 104 -10.49 -17.29 -17.05
CA ASN A 104 -10.46 -18.70 -17.47
C ASN A 104 -9.35 -19.51 -16.78
N GLU A 105 -8.51 -18.86 -15.98
CA GLU A 105 -7.33 -19.49 -15.36
C GLU A 105 -7.20 -19.09 -13.90
N GLU A 106 -6.83 -20.05 -13.05
CA GLU A 106 -6.49 -19.83 -11.64
C GLU A 106 -5.03 -19.39 -11.51
N SER A 107 -4.66 -18.37 -12.29
CA SER A 107 -3.33 -17.76 -12.33
C SER A 107 -3.47 -16.29 -12.74
N PRO A 108 -2.60 -15.38 -12.26
CA PRO A 108 -1.54 -15.58 -11.27
C PRO A 108 -2.01 -15.63 -9.81
N GLY A 109 -3.23 -15.17 -9.50
CA GLY A 109 -3.74 -15.12 -8.12
C GLY A 109 -3.13 -14.00 -7.28
N LEU A 110 -3.30 -12.75 -7.73
CA LEU A 110 -2.69 -11.60 -7.09
C LEU A 110 -3.46 -11.18 -5.82
N ALA A 111 -2.78 -11.10 -4.67
CA ALA A 111 -3.40 -10.78 -3.37
C ALA A 111 -3.76 -9.29 -3.17
N MET A 112 -3.67 -8.49 -4.24
CA MET A 112 -3.92 -7.06 -4.28
C MET A 112 -4.65 -6.69 -5.57
N SER A 113 -5.44 -5.62 -5.50
CA SER A 113 -6.27 -5.14 -6.62
C SER A 113 -5.68 -3.95 -7.35
N ARG A 114 -4.55 -3.44 -6.85
CA ARG A 114 -3.76 -2.37 -7.45
C ARG A 114 -2.29 -2.70 -7.35
N ALA A 115 -1.57 -2.56 -8.46
CA ALA A 115 -0.11 -2.76 -8.54
C ALA A 115 0.38 -2.10 -9.83
N PHE A 116 1.63 -1.70 -9.90
CA PHE A 116 2.26 -1.44 -11.20
C PHE A 116 2.79 -2.75 -11.78
N GLY A 117 2.90 -2.85 -13.11
CA GLY A 117 3.26 -4.12 -13.75
C GLY A 117 2.07 -5.09 -13.78
N ASP A 118 2.34 -6.40 -13.71
CA ASP A 118 1.32 -7.47 -13.79
C ASP A 118 0.33 -7.24 -14.95
N TYR A 119 0.88 -6.96 -16.14
CA TYR A 119 0.11 -6.52 -17.30
C TYR A 119 -1.00 -7.49 -17.71
N CYS A 120 -0.82 -8.78 -17.46
CA CYS A 120 -1.83 -9.81 -17.73
C CYS A 120 -3.14 -9.58 -16.97
N LEU A 121 -3.15 -8.87 -15.84
CA LEU A 121 -4.34 -8.58 -15.05
C LEU A 121 -4.93 -7.19 -15.31
N LYS A 122 -4.27 -6.33 -16.12
CA LYS A 122 -4.71 -4.94 -16.33
C LYS A 122 -6.09 -4.88 -17.00
N ASP A 123 -6.32 -5.73 -17.97
CA ASP A 123 -7.60 -5.83 -18.68
C ASP A 123 -8.69 -6.47 -17.81
N PHE A 124 -8.32 -7.05 -16.66
CA PHE A 124 -9.22 -7.76 -15.74
C PHE A 124 -9.37 -7.03 -14.40
N GLY A 125 -9.18 -5.72 -14.41
CA GLY A 125 -9.37 -4.89 -13.24
C GLY A 125 -8.21 -4.96 -12.25
N LEU A 126 -6.97 -5.05 -12.71
CA LEU A 126 -5.84 -4.51 -11.96
C LEU A 126 -5.58 -3.07 -12.41
N ILE A 127 -5.43 -2.12 -11.49
CA ILE A 127 -5.11 -0.72 -11.86
C ILE A 127 -3.80 -0.27 -11.23
N SER A 128 -3.13 0.68 -11.90
CA SER A 128 -1.92 1.34 -11.39
C SER A 128 -2.22 2.72 -10.77
N VAL A 129 -3.50 3.06 -10.58
CA VAL A 129 -3.90 4.38 -10.11
C VAL A 129 -3.74 4.45 -8.59
N PRO A 130 -2.86 5.32 -8.07
CA PRO A 130 -2.69 5.48 -6.63
C PRO A 130 -3.92 6.08 -5.98
N GLN A 131 -4.20 5.66 -4.74
CA GLN A 131 -4.98 6.51 -3.85
C GLN A 131 -4.06 7.60 -3.30
N VAL A 132 -4.47 8.85 -3.50
CA VAL A 132 -3.75 10.02 -3.02
C VAL A 132 -4.53 10.66 -1.88
N THR A 133 -3.92 10.71 -0.70
CA THR A 133 -4.48 11.34 0.49
C THR A 133 -3.64 12.57 0.84
N ARG A 134 -4.31 13.68 1.17
CA ARG A 134 -3.66 14.89 1.69
C ARG A 134 -3.90 15.00 3.19
N ARG A 135 -2.87 15.40 3.93
CA ARG A 135 -2.95 15.62 5.38
C ARG A 135 -2.15 16.85 5.77
N GLN A 136 -2.60 17.56 6.81
CA GLN A 136 -1.82 18.62 7.44
C GLN A 136 -0.77 17.99 8.38
N ILE A 137 0.48 18.40 8.20
CA ILE A 137 1.60 18.03 9.07
C ILE A 137 1.70 19.09 10.16
N THR A 138 1.78 18.62 11.39
CA THR A 138 1.86 19.44 12.59
C THR A 138 3.21 19.26 13.28
N VAL A 139 3.53 20.15 14.20
CA VAL A 139 4.75 20.05 15.04
C VAL A 139 4.78 18.80 15.93
N ARG A 140 3.64 18.10 16.09
CA ARG A 140 3.55 16.87 16.88
C ARG A 140 4.00 15.64 16.08
N ASP A 141 3.97 15.73 14.75
CA ASP A 141 4.36 14.65 13.85
C ASP A 141 5.90 14.53 13.85
N GLN A 142 6.42 13.38 14.28
CA GLN A 142 7.85 13.17 14.52
C GLN A 142 8.56 12.57 13.30
N PHE A 143 7.99 11.49 12.75
CA PHE A 143 8.56 10.78 11.60
C PHE A 143 7.49 9.94 10.89
N ILE A 144 7.76 9.59 9.64
CA ILE A 144 6.94 8.68 8.86
C ILE A 144 7.60 7.30 8.80
N VAL A 145 6.78 6.25 8.88
CA VAL A 145 7.17 4.86 8.70
C VAL A 145 6.55 4.37 7.41
N LEU A 146 7.36 3.82 6.52
CA LEU A 146 6.91 3.14 5.30
C LEU A 146 7.32 1.67 5.39
N ALA A 147 6.38 0.76 5.19
CA ALA A 147 6.60 -0.67 5.30
C ALA A 147 5.83 -1.44 4.21
N SER A 148 6.38 -2.57 3.77
CA SER A 148 5.64 -3.57 2.97
C SER A 148 4.94 -4.58 3.90
N ASP A 149 3.93 -5.30 3.39
CA ASP A 149 3.06 -6.25 4.12
C ASP A 149 3.82 -7.43 4.78
N GLY A 150 5.16 -7.47 4.72
CA GLY A 150 6.00 -8.43 5.43
C GLY A 150 6.26 -8.10 6.91
N SER A 151 5.89 -6.91 7.39
CA SER A 151 6.18 -6.51 8.78
C SER A 151 5.03 -6.87 9.74
N LYS A 152 5.22 -7.92 10.54
CA LYS A 152 4.44 -8.22 11.77
C LYS A 152 4.39 -7.07 12.79
N ALA A 153 5.11 -5.99 12.54
CA ALA A 153 5.11 -4.77 13.35
C ALA A 153 3.77 -4.01 13.29
N TRP A 154 3.02 -4.13 12.19
CA TRP A 154 1.76 -3.37 12.01
C TRP A 154 0.61 -3.90 12.88
N GLU A 155 0.47 -5.23 12.99
CA GLU A 155 -0.64 -5.91 13.69
C GLU A 155 -0.63 -5.71 15.22
N ARG A 156 0.45 -5.17 15.79
CA ARG A 156 0.59 -4.95 17.25
C ARG A 156 0.15 -3.57 17.74
N THR A 157 -0.37 -2.72 16.85
CA THR A 157 -0.69 -1.32 17.15
C THR A 157 -2.13 -0.91 16.81
N SER A 158 -2.95 -1.84 16.30
CA SER A 158 -4.39 -1.66 16.06
C SER A 158 -5.24 -2.25 17.18
#